data_AF-A0A432QS41-F1
#
_entry.id   AF-A0A432QS41-F1
#
_cell.length_a   1.000
_cell.length_b   1.000
_cell.length_c   1.000
_cell.angle_alpha   90.00
_cell.angle_beta   90.00
_cell.angle_gamma   90.00
#
_symmetry.space_group_name_H-M   'P 1'
#
loop_
_entity.id
_entity.type
_entity.pdbx_description
1 polymer ?
#
loop_
_entity_poly.entity_id
_entity_poly.type
_entity_poly.pdbx_seq_one_letter_code
_entity_poly.pdbx_strand_id
1 'polypeptide(L)'
;MTEGKRIAYKNIGLIANPIKPESGKGVKKIVDKLKDYPVKLFTDEETCKLTGNSCKPHVKVVDRLVLPDKVDVILVLGGDGTFLTVAKLVDKRPVPLLGINFGTLGFLTEISIDEIEESL
;
A
#
# COMPACT_ATOMS: atom_id res chain seq x y z
N MET A 1 -28.92 9.37 -12.73
CA MET A 1 -27.68 9.26 -13.52
C MET A 1 -26.53 9.65 -12.60
N THR A 2 -26.06 8.72 -11.79
CA THR A 2 -24.93 8.96 -10.89
C THR A 2 -23.65 8.90 -11.71
N GLU A 3 -22.89 10.00 -11.75
CA GLU A 3 -21.53 10.02 -12.28
C GLU A 3 -20.72 8.92 -11.59
N GLY A 4 -20.41 7.85 -12.31
CA GLY A 4 -19.56 6.80 -11.79
C GLY A 4 -18.21 7.39 -11.47
N LYS A 5 -17.84 7.42 -10.17
CA LYS A 5 -16.49 7.81 -9.72
C LYS A 5 -15.47 7.09 -10.61
N ARG A 6 -14.75 7.86 -11.42
CA ARG A 6 -13.72 7.34 -12.32
C ARG A 6 -12.60 6.77 -11.45
N ILE A 7 -12.31 5.49 -11.57
CA ILE A 7 -11.26 4.84 -10.79
C ILE A 7 -9.90 5.44 -11.21
N ALA A 8 -9.26 6.17 -10.29
CA ALA A 8 -8.05 6.93 -10.55
C ALA A 8 -6.81 6.05 -10.79
N TYR A 9 -6.74 4.88 -10.13
CA TYR A 9 -5.59 3.97 -10.18
C TYR A 9 -6.03 2.52 -10.39
N LYS A 10 -5.39 1.81 -11.33
CA LYS A 10 -5.71 0.41 -11.67
C LYS A 10 -4.70 -0.58 -11.09
N ASN A 11 -3.45 -0.16 -10.91
CA ASN A 11 -2.37 -0.95 -10.36
C ASN A 11 -1.90 -0.28 -9.06
N ILE A 12 -2.05 -0.97 -7.93
CA ILE A 12 -1.77 -0.40 -6.60
C ILE A 12 -0.66 -1.22 -5.95
N GLY A 13 0.43 -0.56 -5.55
CA GLY A 13 1.52 -1.13 -4.79
C GLY A 13 1.28 -1.05 -3.29
N LEU A 14 1.70 -2.08 -2.55
CA LEU A 14 1.70 -2.13 -1.09
C LEU A 14 3.13 -2.36 -0.61
N ILE A 15 3.65 -1.43 0.19
CA ILE A 15 4.93 -1.61 0.89
C ILE A 15 4.70 -1.30 2.36
N ALA A 16 5.07 -2.23 3.24
CA ALA A 16 4.93 -2.04 4.67
C ALA A 16 6.27 -2.17 5.40
N ASN A 17 6.35 -1.55 6.59
CA ASN A 17 7.49 -1.71 7.46
C ASN A 17 7.58 -3.15 8.01
N PRO A 18 8.65 -3.92 7.71
CA PRO A 18 8.76 -5.31 8.16
C PRO A 18 9.09 -5.46 9.65
N ILE A 19 9.52 -4.38 10.32
CA ILE A 19 9.95 -4.41 11.72
C ILE A 19 8.75 -4.42 12.68
N LYS A 20 7.59 -3.90 12.26
CA LYS A 20 6.39 -3.80 13.09
C LYS A 20 5.40 -4.93 12.74
N PRO A 21 5.16 -5.91 13.63
CA PRO A 21 4.19 -6.99 13.38
C PRO A 21 2.77 -6.46 13.09
N GLU A 22 2.42 -5.31 13.67
CA GLU A 22 1.14 -4.61 13.47
C GLU A 22 0.89 -4.23 12.00
N SER A 23 1.95 -3.99 11.23
CA SER A 23 1.86 -3.69 9.80
C SER A 23 1.22 -4.83 9.00
N GLY A 24 1.36 -6.08 9.46
CA GLY A 24 0.68 -7.23 8.85
C GLY A 24 -0.85 -7.15 8.91
N LYS A 25 -1.41 -6.61 10.01
CA LYS A 25 -2.86 -6.37 10.12
C LYS A 25 -3.32 -5.33 9.10
N GLY A 26 -2.53 -4.27 8.92
CA GLY A 26 -2.77 -3.22 7.95
C GLY A 26 -2.78 -3.73 6.51
N VAL A 27 -1.73 -4.47 6.13
CA VAL A 27 -1.64 -5.11 4.81
C VAL A 27 -2.86 -5.99 4.58
N LYS A 28 -3.22 -6.84 5.55
CA LYS A 28 -4.39 -7.71 5.44
C LYS A 28 -5.68 -6.92 5.24
N LYS A 29 -5.96 -5.90 6.06
CA LYS A 29 -7.19 -5.09 5.96
C LYS A 29 -7.28 -4.36 4.61
N ILE A 30 -6.17 -3.83 4.08
CA ILE A 30 -6.18 -3.22 2.74
C ILE A 30 -6.42 -4.25 1.63
N VAL A 31 -5.73 -5.40 1.67
CA VAL A 31 -5.93 -6.47 0.68
C VAL A 31 -7.38 -6.97 0.72
N ASP A 32 -7.92 -7.22 1.91
CA ASP A 32 -9.30 -7.65 2.09
C ASP A 32 -10.32 -6.61 1.61
N LYS A 33 -10.05 -5.30 1.79
CA LYS A 33 -10.92 -4.24 1.28
C LYS A 33 -10.83 -4.10 -0.25
N LEU A 34 -9.62 -4.15 -0.81
CA LEU A 34 -9.39 -3.84 -2.23
C LEU A 34 -9.56 -5.04 -3.17
N LYS A 35 -9.61 -6.28 -2.67
CA LYS A 35 -9.78 -7.48 -3.52
C LYS A 35 -11.08 -7.49 -4.33
N ASP A 36 -12.13 -6.84 -3.83
CA ASP A 36 -13.44 -6.77 -4.48
C ASP A 36 -13.56 -5.59 -5.46
N TYR A 37 -12.53 -4.74 -5.53
CA TYR A 37 -12.45 -3.63 -6.48
C TYR A 37 -11.74 -4.08 -7.75
N PRO A 38 -12.03 -3.47 -8.93
CA PRO A 38 -11.38 -3.82 -10.19
C PRO A 38 -9.97 -3.23 -10.32
N VAL A 39 -9.12 -3.51 -9.33
CA VAL A 39 -7.72 -3.08 -9.23
C VAL A 39 -6.80 -4.30 -9.13
N LYS A 40 -5.53 -4.12 -9.52
CA LYS A 40 -4.48 -5.13 -9.36
C LYS A 40 -3.56 -4.71 -8.24
N LEU A 41 -3.39 -5.58 -7.25
CA LEU A 41 -2.50 -5.33 -6.12
C LEU A 41 -1.11 -5.92 -6.38
N PHE A 42 -0.07 -5.18 -6.02
CA PHE A 42 1.33 -5.58 -6.10
C PHE A 42 2.01 -5.38 -4.75
N THR A 43 2.96 -6.22 -4.40
CA THR A 43 3.75 -6.07 -3.17
C THR A 43 5.11 -6.76 -3.29
N ASP A 44 5.96 -6.60 -2.28
CA ASP A 44 7.22 -7.34 -2.16
C ASP A 44 7.12 -8.54 -1.20
N GLU A 45 8.12 -9.42 -1.23
CA GLU A 45 8.15 -10.60 -0.37
C GLU A 45 8.18 -10.25 1.12
N GLU A 46 8.86 -9.18 1.53
CA GLU A 46 8.91 -8.75 2.93
C GLU A 46 7.54 -8.35 3.46
N THR A 47 6.80 -7.58 2.67
CA THR A 47 5.46 -7.09 3.01
C THR A 47 4.45 -8.23 3.03
N CYS A 48 4.50 -9.17 2.09
CA CYS A 48 3.58 -10.31 2.11
C CYS A 48 3.85 -11.29 3.28
N LYS A 49 5.11 -11.45 3.69
CA LYS A 49 5.47 -12.28 4.85
C LYS A 49 4.81 -11.80 6.13
N LEU A 50 4.54 -10.50 6.27
CA LEU A 50 3.85 -9.94 7.44
C LEU A 50 2.43 -10.48 7.63
N THR A 51 1.79 -11.00 6.57
CA THR A 51 0.47 -11.64 6.66
C THR A 51 0.54 -13.17 6.77
N GLY A 52 1.73 -13.73 7.03
CA GLY A 52 1.95 -15.17 6.93
C GLY A 52 1.76 -15.69 5.50
N ASN A 53 2.06 -14.86 4.50
CA ASN A 53 1.84 -15.12 3.07
C ASN A 53 0.37 -15.27 2.62
N SER A 54 -0.60 -15.00 3.50
CA SER A 54 -2.03 -15.03 3.14
C SER A 54 -2.42 -13.99 2.09
N CYS A 55 -1.54 -13.03 1.79
CA CYS A 55 -1.76 -12.00 0.78
C CYS A 55 -1.63 -12.53 -0.67
N LYS A 56 -0.85 -13.60 -0.88
CA LYS A 56 -0.47 -14.13 -2.21
C LYS A 56 -1.62 -14.41 -3.18
N PRO A 57 -2.80 -14.91 -2.77
CA PRO A 57 -3.91 -15.15 -3.69
C PRO A 57 -4.48 -13.87 -4.32
N HIS A 58 -4.30 -12.72 -3.67
CA HIS A 58 -4.95 -11.46 -4.05
C HIS A 58 -3.97 -10.41 -4.57
N VAL A 59 -2.66 -10.68 -4.51
CA VAL A 59 -1.62 -9.73 -4.91
C VAL A 59 -0.58 -10.40 -5.81
N LYS A 60 0.09 -9.61 -6.63
CA LYS A 60 1.30 -10.01 -7.37
C LYS A 60 2.53 -9.65 -6.55
N VAL A 61 3.24 -10.67 -6.08
CA VAL A 61 4.53 -10.46 -5.41
C VAL A 61 5.61 -10.24 -6.48
N VAL A 62 6.36 -9.14 -6.36
CA VAL A 62 7.42 -8.72 -7.28
C VAL A 62 8.64 -8.28 -6.49
N ASP A 63 9.78 -8.16 -7.17
CA ASP A 63 10.97 -7.55 -6.56
C ASP A 63 10.67 -6.08 -6.19
N ARG A 64 11.09 -5.68 -4.97
CA ARG A 64 10.86 -4.33 -4.45
C ARG A 64 11.42 -3.25 -5.39
N LEU A 65 12.56 -3.48 -6.03
CA LEU A 65 13.21 -2.55 -6.96
C LEU A 65 12.43 -2.34 -8.26
N VAL A 66 11.63 -3.34 -8.64
CA VAL A 66 10.81 -3.34 -9.87
C VAL A 66 9.37 -2.91 -9.59
N LEU A 67 8.90 -2.98 -8.33
CA LEU A 67 7.53 -2.64 -7.93
C LEU A 67 7.08 -1.26 -8.44
N PRO A 68 7.88 -0.17 -8.31
CA PRO A 68 7.51 1.13 -8.87
C PRO A 68 7.19 1.13 -10.37
N ASP A 69 7.80 0.25 -11.17
CA ASP A 69 7.57 0.20 -12.62
C ASP A 69 6.27 -0.53 -12.99
N LYS A 70 5.53 -1.07 -12.01
CA LYS A 70 4.32 -1.90 -12.22
C LYS A 70 3.04 -1.25 -11.73
N VAL A 71 3.13 -0.12 -11.03
CA VAL A 71 2.03 0.43 -10.26
C VAL A 71 1.80 1.90 -10.58
N ASP A 72 0.55 2.32 -10.44
CA ASP A 72 0.13 3.70 -10.67
C ASP A 72 0.22 4.53 -9.38
N VAL A 73 0.25 3.87 -8.21
CA VAL A 73 0.38 4.46 -6.87
C VAL A 73 0.97 3.42 -5.91
N ILE A 74 1.71 3.85 -4.89
CA ILE A 74 2.17 2.98 -3.80
C ILE A 74 1.56 3.44 -2.48
N LEU A 75 0.85 2.54 -1.81
CA LEU A 75 0.42 2.70 -0.42
C LEU A 75 1.57 2.27 0.49
N VAL A 76 2.08 3.22 1.27
CA VAL A 76 3.19 3.01 2.20
C VAL A 76 2.67 2.87 3.61
N LEU A 77 2.75 1.67 4.15
CA LEU A 77 2.21 1.30 5.44
C LEU A 77 3.29 1.40 6.53
N GLY A 78 3.27 2.48 7.31
CA GLY A 78 4.28 2.73 8.33
C GLY A 78 4.32 4.19 8.79
N GLY A 79 5.45 4.61 9.34
CA GLY A 79 5.70 6.01 9.69
C GLY A 79 6.61 6.70 8.66
N ASP A 80 7.05 7.91 8.98
CA ASP A 80 7.87 8.76 8.10
C ASP A 80 9.15 8.05 7.62
N GLY A 81 9.84 7.31 8.49
CA GLY A 81 11.04 6.55 8.11
C GLY A 81 10.77 5.49 7.04
N THR A 82 9.60 4.86 7.08
CA THR A 82 9.15 3.90 6.05
C THR A 82 8.80 4.65 4.76
N PHE A 83 8.05 5.75 4.87
CA PHE A 83 7.71 6.59 3.73
C PHE A 83 8.94 7.09 2.99
N LEU A 84 9.94 7.65 3.70
CA LEU A 84 11.19 8.12 3.12
C LEU A 84 12.02 6.99 2.50
N THR A 85 11.98 5.79 3.08
CA THR A 85 12.64 4.62 2.49
C THR A 85 12.01 4.26 1.15
N VAL A 86 10.68 4.28 1.06
CA VAL A 86 9.97 4.06 -0.21
C VAL A 86 10.16 5.23 -1.18
N ALA A 87 10.21 6.47 -0.71
CA ALA A 87 10.50 7.65 -1.54
C ALA A 87 11.85 7.52 -2.26
N LYS A 88 12.86 6.99 -1.57
CA LYS A 88 14.17 6.69 -2.19
C LYS A 88 14.08 5.56 -3.22
N LEU A 89 13.15 4.61 -3.07
CA LEU A 89 12.93 3.50 -3.99
C LEU A 89 12.25 3.95 -5.30
N VAL A 90 11.29 4.88 -5.22
CA VAL A 90 10.66 5.45 -6.42
C VAL A 90 11.59 6.39 -7.18
N ASP A 91 12.58 7.02 -6.52
CA ASP A 91 13.59 7.89 -7.14
C ASP A 91 12.97 8.85 -8.19
N LYS A 92 13.48 8.89 -9.44
CA LYS A 92 13.00 9.76 -10.52
C LYS A 92 11.70 9.27 -11.20
N ARG A 93 11.05 8.23 -10.68
CA ARG A 93 9.81 7.69 -11.26
C ARG A 93 8.60 8.52 -10.80
N PRO A 94 7.63 8.80 -11.68
CA PRO A 94 6.47 9.64 -11.36
C PRO A 94 5.37 8.89 -10.59
N VAL A 95 5.74 7.97 -9.68
CA VAL A 95 4.76 7.15 -8.95
C VAL A 95 4.40 7.84 -7.64
N PRO A 96 3.14 8.29 -7.45
CA PRO A 96 2.71 8.90 -6.21
C PRO A 96 2.78 7.90 -5.05
N LEU A 97 3.17 8.40 -3.88
CA LEU A 97 3.19 7.66 -2.62
C LEU A 97 2.07 8.16 -1.72
N LEU A 98 1.32 7.25 -1.11
CA LEU A 98 0.30 7.56 -0.11
C LEU A 98 0.67 6.89 1.21
N GLY A 99 0.95 7.70 2.23
CA GLY A 99 1.36 7.22 3.55
C GLY A 99 0.17 6.85 4.43
N ILE A 100 0.16 5.64 4.97
CA ILE A 100 -0.87 5.12 5.88
C ILE A 100 -0.22 4.82 7.22
N ASN A 101 -0.74 5.42 8.29
CA ASN A 101 -0.23 5.27 9.64
C ASN A 101 -1.09 4.30 10.47
N PHE A 102 -0.44 3.51 11.32
CA PHE A 102 -1.05 2.51 12.20
C PHE A 102 -0.89 2.82 13.70
N GLY A 103 -0.23 3.93 14.04
CA GLY A 103 0.06 4.33 15.42
C GLY A 103 -0.18 5.82 15.64
N THR A 104 0.73 6.48 16.34
CA THR A 104 0.73 7.94 16.53
C THR A 104 0.85 8.66 15.19
N LEU A 105 0.01 9.69 14.96
CA LEU A 105 0.03 10.57 13.79
C LEU A 105 1.48 11.00 13.45
N GLY A 106 1.90 10.75 12.21
CA GLY A 106 3.21 11.12 11.69
C GLY A 106 3.09 12.40 10.86
N PHE A 107 4.20 13.04 10.50
CA PHE A 107 4.13 14.26 9.70
C PHE A 107 3.82 13.99 8.23
N LEU A 108 4.17 12.81 7.71
CA LEU A 108 4.03 12.46 6.29
C LEU A 108 2.99 11.34 6.03
N THR A 109 2.45 10.73 7.09
CA THR A 109 1.51 9.61 7.01
C THR A 109 0.19 10.04 7.63
N GLU A 110 -0.73 10.50 6.77
CA GLU A 110 -1.90 11.26 7.17
C GLU A 110 -3.18 10.42 7.34
N ILE A 111 -3.24 9.21 6.79
CA ILE A 111 -4.48 8.42 6.79
C ILE A 111 -4.40 7.33 7.87
N SER A 112 -5.30 7.39 8.85
CA SER A 112 -5.58 6.29 9.77
C SER A 112 -6.26 5.15 9.02
N ILE A 113 -5.98 3.89 9.39
CA ILE A 113 -6.66 2.75 8.78
C ILE A 113 -8.19 2.74 9.02
N ASP A 114 -8.66 3.50 10.01
CA ASP A 114 -10.09 3.67 10.28
C ASP A 114 -10.71 4.70 9.32
N GLU A 115 -9.94 5.68 8.85
CA GLU A 115 -10.38 6.69 7.85
C GLU A 115 -10.34 6.16 6.40
N ILE A 116 -9.59 5.07 6.15
CA ILE A 116 -9.63 4.35 4.88
C ILE A 116 -11.06 3.85 4.59
N GLU A 117 -11.87 3.60 5.61
CA GLU A 117 -13.26 3.17 5.43
C GLU A 117 -14.12 4.25 4.76
N GLU A 118 -13.86 5.53 5.03
CA GLU A 118 -14.63 6.66 4.49
C GLU A 118 -14.07 7.20 3.16
N SER A 119 -12.79 6.97 2.86
CA SER A 119 -12.07 7.63 1.76
C SER A 119 -11.96 6.83 0.44
N LEU A 120 -12.24 5.53 0.47
CA LEU A 120 -12.24 4.62 -0.70
C LEU A 120 -13.63 4.05 -0.94
#